data_AF-A0A0G4LLF4-F1
#
_entry.id   AF-A0A0G4LLF4-F1
#
_cell.length_a   1.000
_cell.length_b   1.000
_cell.length_c   1.000
_cell.angle_alpha   90.00
_cell.angle_beta   90.00
_cell.angle_gamma   90.00
#
_symmetry.space_group_name_H-M   'P 1'
#
loop_
_entity.id
_entity.type
_entity.pdbx_description
1 polymer ?
#
loop_
_entity_poly.entity_id
_entity_poly.type
_entity_poly.pdbx_seq_one_letter_code
_entity_poly.pdbx_strand_id
1 'polypeptide(L)'
;HNEIPVYAGASHALTRPPMHHPTDIHGESGLDGTDLLPQPLVKPNTTRPAVDAMAEAILAEAPNTVHVIATGAFTNVAALFQAHPNLKAHVKAVSVMGGAFGDGFTDIPLGKVGDEERIGNYTPWAEFNIIADPEAAAFLCDDPVIS
;
A
#
# COMPACT_ATOMS: atom_id res chain seq x y z
N HIS A 1 1.12 -16.46 -18.01
CA HIS A 1 0.49 -15.62 -16.98
C HIS A 1 0.22 -14.21 -17.52
N ASN A 2 -0.53 -14.08 -18.62
CA ASN A 2 -0.87 -12.76 -19.21
C ASN A 2 -2.32 -12.34 -18.89
N GLU A 3 -2.97 -13.09 -17.99
CA GLU A 3 -4.39 -12.96 -17.69
C GLU A 3 -4.65 -12.11 -16.43
N ILE A 4 -3.58 -11.74 -15.71
CA ILE A 4 -3.69 -10.88 -14.53
C ILE A 4 -3.52 -9.43 -14.98
N PRO A 5 -4.59 -8.62 -14.95
CA PRO A 5 -4.51 -7.24 -15.40
C PRO A 5 -3.74 -6.38 -14.39
N VAL A 6 -3.01 -5.39 -14.89
CA VAL A 6 -2.26 -4.42 -14.07
C VAL A 6 -2.83 -3.04 -14.37
N TYR A 7 -3.18 -2.27 -13.33
CA TYR A 7 -3.72 -0.93 -13.46
C TYR A 7 -2.80 0.08 -12.78
N ALA A 8 -2.52 1.19 -13.46
CA ALA A 8 -1.80 2.30 -12.84
C ALA A 8 -2.71 2.99 -11.81
N GLY A 9 -2.26 3.07 -10.56
CA GLY A 9 -2.97 3.71 -9.46
C GLY A 9 -2.70 5.21 -9.33
N ALA A 10 -3.04 5.76 -8.16
CA ALA A 10 -2.73 7.13 -7.80
C ALA A 10 -1.21 7.41 -7.86
N SER A 11 -0.84 8.56 -8.43
CA SER A 11 0.55 9.01 -8.56
C SER A 11 1.03 9.87 -7.38
N HIS A 12 0.14 10.22 -6.46
CA HIS A 12 0.42 10.99 -5.26
C HIS A 12 -0.53 10.58 -4.13
N ALA A 13 -0.17 10.94 -2.90
CA ALA A 13 -1.01 10.74 -1.72
C ALA A 13 -2.36 11.47 -1.84
N LEU A 14 -3.36 11.09 -1.03
CA LEU A 14 -4.71 11.67 -1.10
C LEU A 14 -4.72 13.20 -0.99
N THR A 15 -3.89 13.75 -0.11
CA THR A 15 -3.89 15.19 0.20
C THR A 15 -2.52 15.84 0.11
N ARG A 16 -1.44 15.05 0.21
CA ARG A 16 -0.07 15.55 0.29
C ARG A 16 0.63 15.49 -1.08
N PRO A 17 1.60 16.39 -1.32
CA PRO A 17 2.56 16.20 -2.40
C PRO A 17 3.27 14.84 -2.27
N PRO A 18 3.71 14.25 -3.40
CA PRO A 18 4.43 12.99 -3.36
C PRO A 18 5.73 13.11 -2.55
N MET A 19 6.02 12.10 -1.74
CA MET A 19 7.31 11.96 -1.08
C MET A 19 8.40 11.55 -2.07
N HIS A 20 9.66 11.81 -1.71
CA HIS A 20 10.79 11.32 -2.47
C HIS A 20 10.76 9.79 -2.59
N HIS A 21 10.89 9.27 -3.81
CA HIS A 21 10.99 7.83 -4.04
C HIS A 21 12.22 7.28 -3.29
N PRO A 22 12.14 6.11 -2.64
CA PRO A 22 13.26 5.57 -1.87
C PRO A 22 14.33 4.95 -2.80
N THR A 23 14.88 5.74 -3.71
CA THR A 23 15.91 5.32 -4.68
C THR A 23 17.19 4.86 -3.98
N ASP A 24 17.47 5.35 -2.77
CA ASP A 24 18.56 4.84 -1.92
C ASP A 24 18.37 3.37 -1.48
N ILE A 25 17.12 2.87 -1.52
CA ILE A 25 16.76 1.50 -1.08
C ILE A 25 16.44 0.59 -2.27
N HIS A 26 15.72 1.10 -3.26
CA HIS A 26 15.22 0.33 -4.40
C HIS A 26 15.90 0.67 -5.74
N GLY A 27 16.79 1.66 -5.74
CA GLY A 27 17.44 2.20 -6.92
C GLY A 27 16.53 3.06 -7.80
N GLU A 28 17.08 3.54 -8.91
CA GLU A 28 16.40 4.49 -9.80
C GLU A 28 15.24 3.84 -10.57
N SER A 29 15.36 2.55 -10.90
CA SER A 29 14.24 1.81 -11.53
C SER A 29 13.17 1.35 -10.53
N GLY A 30 13.48 1.39 -9.22
CA GLY A 30 12.68 0.77 -8.16
C GLY A 30 12.86 -0.76 -8.05
N LEU A 31 13.67 -1.37 -8.91
CA LEU A 31 14.03 -2.80 -8.91
C LEU A 31 15.53 -3.01 -9.21
N ASP A 32 16.38 -2.04 -8.88
CA ASP A 32 17.82 -2.15 -9.13
C ASP A 32 18.43 -3.32 -8.34
N GLY A 33 19.56 -3.83 -8.82
CA GLY A 33 20.28 -4.95 -8.19
C GLY A 33 20.29 -6.23 -9.02
N THR A 34 19.57 -6.27 -10.15
CA THR A 34 19.68 -7.37 -11.12
C THR A 34 19.23 -6.95 -12.52
N ASP A 35 19.94 -7.44 -13.55
CA ASP A 35 19.57 -7.29 -14.96
C ASP A 35 18.85 -8.55 -15.51
N LEU A 36 18.57 -9.54 -14.66
CA LEU A 36 18.02 -10.84 -15.07
C LEU A 36 16.50 -10.86 -15.17
N LEU A 37 15.81 -9.76 -14.87
CA LEU A 37 14.37 -9.69 -14.93
C LEU A 37 13.88 -9.72 -16.39
N PRO A 38 12.83 -10.52 -16.70
CA PRO A 38 12.25 -10.53 -18.03
C PRO A 38 11.57 -9.19 -18.33
N GLN A 39 11.55 -8.80 -19.60
CA GLN A 39 10.76 -7.66 -20.04
C GLN A 39 9.26 -7.95 -19.82
N PRO A 40 8.49 -6.97 -19.31
CA PRO A 40 7.06 -7.15 -19.08
C PRO A 40 6.34 -7.40 -20.41
N LEU A 41 5.57 -8.50 -20.47
CA LEU A 41 4.79 -8.86 -21.66
C LEU A 41 3.52 -8.03 -21.84
N VAL A 42 3.07 -7.39 -20.76
CA VAL A 42 1.83 -6.62 -20.71
C VAL A 42 2.14 -5.25 -20.10
N LYS A 43 1.62 -4.19 -20.72
CA LYS A 43 1.70 -2.83 -20.17
C LYS A 43 0.57 -2.59 -19.17
N PRO A 44 0.78 -1.80 -18.12
CA PRO A 44 -0.30 -1.41 -17.23
C PRO A 44 -1.38 -0.66 -18.02
N ASN A 45 -2.64 -0.91 -17.68
CA ASN A 45 -3.76 -0.12 -18.16
C ASN A 45 -3.72 1.26 -17.48
N THR A 46 -3.66 2.30 -18.30
CA THR A 46 -3.62 3.71 -17.87
C THR A 46 -4.87 4.49 -18.28
N THR A 47 -5.80 3.86 -18.99
CA THR A 47 -7.04 4.50 -19.47
C THR A 47 -8.21 4.29 -18.52
N ARG A 48 -8.16 3.21 -17.74
CA ARG A 48 -9.16 2.88 -16.72
C ARG A 48 -8.64 3.26 -15.33
N PRO A 49 -9.42 4.00 -14.51
CA PRO A 49 -9.05 4.27 -13.13
C PRO A 49 -8.87 2.97 -12.33
N ALA A 50 -7.77 2.84 -11.59
CA ALA A 50 -7.50 1.65 -10.78
C ALA A 50 -8.60 1.40 -9.73
N VAL A 51 -9.14 2.47 -9.13
CA VAL A 51 -10.25 2.38 -8.16
C VAL A 51 -11.48 1.69 -8.76
N ASP A 52 -11.87 2.07 -9.98
CA ASP A 52 -13.01 1.45 -10.66
C ASP A 52 -12.72 0.00 -11.07
N ALA A 53 -11.47 -0.31 -11.40
CA ALA A 53 -11.05 -1.68 -11.71
C ALA A 53 -11.07 -2.57 -10.45
N MET A 54 -10.60 -2.04 -9.31
CA MET A 54 -10.67 -2.72 -8.02
C MET A 54 -12.12 -2.98 -7.61
N ALA A 55 -13.00 -1.98 -7.76
CA ALA A 55 -14.41 -2.12 -7.44
C ALA A 55 -15.11 -3.20 -8.29
N GLU A 56 -14.88 -3.22 -9.61
CA GLU A 56 -15.42 -4.26 -10.49
C GLU A 56 -14.91 -5.65 -10.11
N ALA A 57 -13.60 -5.79 -9.85
CA ALA A 57 -13.02 -7.07 -9.47
C ALA A 57 -13.60 -7.60 -8.14
N ILE A 58 -13.86 -6.72 -7.16
CA ILE A 58 -14.48 -7.11 -5.89
C ILE A 58 -15.94 -7.53 -6.10
N LEU A 59 -16.69 -6.78 -6.91
CA LEU A 59 -18.12 -7.03 -7.17
C LEU A 59 -18.39 -8.24 -8.06
N ALA A 60 -17.39 -8.69 -8.83
CA ALA A 60 -17.46 -9.90 -9.64
C ALA A 60 -17.45 -11.17 -8.77
N GLU A 61 -17.01 -11.07 -7.52
CA GLU A 61 -16.91 -12.17 -6.58
C GLU A 61 -18.05 -12.15 -5.55
N ALA A 62 -18.30 -13.28 -4.88
CA ALA A 62 -19.30 -13.34 -3.83
C ALA A 62 -18.90 -12.44 -2.62
N PRO A 63 -19.88 -11.89 -1.87
CA PRO A 63 -19.59 -11.16 -0.65
C PRO A 63 -18.77 -11.99 0.35
N ASN A 64 -17.85 -11.34 1.06
CA ASN A 64 -16.96 -11.93 2.05
C ASN A 64 -16.01 -13.03 1.52
N THR A 65 -15.62 -12.99 0.24
CA THR A 65 -14.59 -13.89 -0.30
C THR A 65 -13.28 -13.19 -0.64
N VAL A 66 -13.32 -11.93 -1.07
CA VAL A 66 -12.16 -11.19 -1.57
C VAL A 66 -11.29 -10.65 -0.43
N HIS A 67 -9.99 -10.89 -0.50
CA HIS A 67 -9.00 -10.24 0.35
C HIS A 67 -8.29 -9.12 -0.43
N VAL A 68 -8.30 -7.90 0.11
CA VAL A 68 -7.50 -6.79 -0.43
C VAL A 68 -6.15 -6.79 0.28
N ILE A 69 -5.06 -6.83 -0.47
CA ILE A 69 -3.69 -6.85 0.08
C ILE A 69 -2.97 -5.57 -0.35
N ALA A 70 -2.60 -4.72 0.61
CA ALA A 70 -1.87 -3.48 0.37
C ALA A 70 -0.42 -3.61 0.84
N THR A 71 0.54 -3.48 -0.08
CA THR A 71 1.99 -3.62 0.21
C THR A 71 2.80 -2.34 -0.04
N GLY A 72 2.13 -1.27 -0.44
CA GLY A 72 2.70 0.09 -0.58
C GLY A 72 1.89 1.08 0.25
N ALA A 73 1.97 2.37 -0.07
CA ALA A 73 1.10 3.38 0.51
C ALA A 73 -0.38 3.04 0.30
N PHE A 74 -1.23 3.34 1.30
CA PHE A 74 -2.62 2.87 1.33
C PHE A 74 -3.58 3.70 0.45
N THR A 75 -3.04 4.65 -0.32
CA THR A 75 -3.79 5.64 -1.13
C THR A 75 -4.87 5.01 -1.99
N ASN A 76 -4.55 3.97 -2.79
CA ASN A 76 -5.54 3.36 -3.69
C ASN A 76 -6.65 2.62 -2.92
N VAL A 77 -6.32 2.00 -1.79
CA VAL A 77 -7.29 1.26 -0.97
C VAL A 77 -8.21 2.24 -0.24
N ALA A 78 -7.66 3.33 0.30
CA ALA A 78 -8.46 4.40 0.88
C ALA A 78 -9.37 5.06 -0.19
N ALA A 79 -8.83 5.39 -1.35
CA ALA A 79 -9.60 5.95 -2.47
C ALA A 79 -10.72 5.02 -2.94
N LEU A 80 -10.47 3.71 -3.00
CA LEU A 80 -11.48 2.69 -3.30
C LEU A 80 -12.67 2.80 -2.35
N PHE A 81 -12.40 2.77 -1.05
CA PHE A 81 -13.46 2.77 -0.05
C PHE A 81 -14.08 4.15 0.21
N GLN A 82 -13.43 5.24 -0.21
CA GLN A 82 -14.04 6.56 -0.29
C GLN A 82 -15.03 6.65 -1.46
N ALA A 83 -14.66 6.15 -2.64
CA ALA A 83 -15.52 6.15 -3.83
C ALA A 83 -16.65 5.11 -3.76
N HIS A 84 -16.38 3.95 -3.16
CA HIS A 84 -17.29 2.81 -3.07
C HIS A 84 -17.42 2.31 -1.61
N PRO A 85 -18.06 3.10 -0.72
CA PRO A 85 -18.11 2.79 0.71
C PRO A 85 -18.84 1.48 1.04
N ASN A 86 -19.76 1.03 0.18
CA ASN A 86 -20.46 -0.24 0.33
C ASN A 86 -19.53 -1.46 0.20
N LEU A 87 -18.36 -1.31 -0.44
CA LEU A 87 -17.43 -2.42 -0.60
C LEU A 87 -16.69 -2.79 0.70
N LYS A 88 -16.67 -1.90 1.69
CA LYS A 88 -16.07 -2.18 3.01
C LYS A 88 -16.67 -3.44 3.65
N ALA A 89 -17.99 -3.59 3.58
CA ALA A 89 -18.71 -4.75 4.10
C ALA A 89 -18.78 -5.93 3.10
N HIS A 90 -18.27 -5.74 1.88
CA HIS A 90 -18.27 -6.78 0.84
C HIS A 90 -16.97 -7.57 0.81
N VAL A 91 -15.84 -6.92 1.12
CA VAL A 91 -14.55 -7.61 1.21
C VAL A 91 -14.49 -8.48 2.46
N LYS A 92 -13.75 -9.59 2.39
CA LYS A 92 -13.53 -10.48 3.53
C LYS A 92 -12.56 -9.86 4.55
N ALA A 93 -11.49 -9.27 4.05
CA ALA A 93 -10.47 -8.62 4.87
C ALA A 93 -9.61 -7.67 4.02
N VAL A 94 -9.02 -6.69 4.70
CA VAL A 94 -7.94 -5.86 4.18
C VAL A 94 -6.68 -6.22 4.96
N SER A 95 -5.66 -6.74 4.28
CA SER A 95 -4.35 -7.01 4.87
C SER A 95 -3.36 -5.96 4.39
N VAL A 96 -2.61 -5.38 5.31
CA VAL A 96 -1.68 -4.29 5.00
C VAL A 96 -0.26 -4.66 5.44
N MET A 97 0.73 -4.26 4.65
CA MET A 97 2.13 -4.19 5.07
C MET A 97 2.48 -2.73 5.27
N GLY A 98 2.64 -2.35 6.53
CA GLY A 98 2.99 -1.00 6.92
C GLY A 98 2.81 -0.81 8.41
N GLY A 99 3.45 0.23 8.93
CA GLY A 99 3.42 0.56 10.35
C GLY A 99 4.64 0.06 11.11
N ALA A 100 4.83 0.64 12.28
CA ALA A 100 5.92 0.34 13.18
C ALA A 100 5.33 0.22 14.59
N PHE A 101 5.23 -1.02 15.07
CA PHE A 101 4.81 -1.32 16.43
C PHE A 101 6.04 -1.74 17.23
N GLY A 102 6.36 -0.99 18.28
CA GLY A 102 7.52 -1.24 19.13
C GLY A 102 7.33 -0.60 20.49
N ASP A 103 8.37 -0.65 21.34
CA ASP A 103 8.30 -0.37 22.78
C ASP A 103 7.45 -1.41 23.55
N GLY A 104 7.93 -2.66 23.58
CA GLY A 104 7.31 -3.77 24.33
C GLY A 104 6.50 -4.77 23.51
N PHE A 105 6.41 -4.63 22.18
CA PHE A 105 5.75 -5.61 21.31
C PHE A 105 6.61 -6.86 21.03
N THR A 106 7.93 -6.71 21.00
CA THR A 106 8.90 -7.79 20.78
C THR A 106 10.20 -7.48 21.50
N ASP A 107 10.88 -8.52 22.00
CA ASP A 107 12.23 -8.43 22.59
C ASP A 107 13.34 -8.37 21.52
N ILE A 108 12.96 -8.47 20.23
CA ILE A 108 13.90 -8.39 19.12
C ILE A 108 14.43 -6.95 19.04
N PRO A 109 15.76 -6.73 18.94
CA PRO A 109 16.33 -5.41 18.79
C PRO A 109 15.75 -4.70 17.57
N LEU A 110 15.06 -3.59 17.80
CA LEU A 110 14.61 -2.69 16.74
C LEU A 110 15.84 -1.88 16.24
N GLY A 111 15.75 -1.28 15.05
CA GLY A 111 16.90 -0.63 14.42
C GLY A 111 17.48 0.52 15.27
N LYS A 112 18.63 1.05 14.88
CA LYS A 112 19.22 2.26 15.51
C LYS A 112 19.46 3.37 14.49
N VAL A 113 19.35 4.63 14.92
CA VAL A 113 19.87 5.82 14.23
C VAL A 113 20.79 6.56 15.21
N GLY A 114 22.10 6.51 14.95
CA GLY A 114 23.08 6.92 15.96
C GLY A 114 23.03 6.02 17.18
N ASP A 115 22.88 6.61 18.36
CA ASP A 115 22.77 5.91 19.64
C ASP A 115 21.31 5.65 20.07
N GLU A 116 20.33 6.12 19.31
CA GLU A 116 18.90 6.00 19.64
C GLU A 116 18.25 4.80 18.96
N GLU A 117 17.44 4.06 19.72
CA GLU A 117 16.57 3.01 19.19
C GLU A 117 15.47 3.61 18.32
N ARG A 118 15.12 2.91 17.24
CA ARG A 118 14.03 3.30 16.35
C ARG A 118 13.17 2.12 16.01
N ILE A 119 11.90 2.40 15.77
CA ILE A 119 10.91 1.40 15.35
C ILE A 119 10.47 1.64 13.90
N GLY A 120 10.55 2.88 13.43
CA GLY A 120 10.32 3.25 12.03
C GLY A 120 11.50 2.91 11.13
N ASN A 121 11.25 2.84 9.82
CA ASN A 121 12.28 2.65 8.80
C ASN A 121 12.62 3.95 8.03
N TYR A 122 11.71 4.92 7.99
CA TYR A 122 11.89 6.19 7.28
C TYR A 122 12.19 7.35 8.23
N THR A 123 11.43 7.47 9.32
CA THR A 123 11.76 8.33 10.46
C THR A 123 12.03 7.46 11.69
N PRO A 124 12.47 8.00 12.83
CA PRO A 124 12.64 7.20 14.05
C PRO A 124 11.37 6.40 14.45
N TRP A 125 10.19 6.92 14.11
CA TRP A 125 8.90 6.38 14.56
C TRP A 125 7.99 5.90 13.42
N ALA A 126 8.20 6.36 12.19
CA ALA A 126 7.30 6.08 11.08
C ALA A 126 7.90 5.11 10.06
N GLU A 127 7.05 4.18 9.63
CA GLU A 127 7.29 3.30 8.50
C GLU A 127 6.91 4.02 7.18
N PHE A 128 7.65 3.74 6.11
CA PHE A 128 7.56 4.38 4.79
C PHE A 128 6.14 4.39 4.20
N ASN A 129 5.45 3.24 4.13
CA ASN A 129 4.11 3.17 3.54
C ASN A 129 3.10 4.03 4.30
N ILE A 130 3.23 4.11 5.63
CA ILE A 130 2.36 4.97 6.46
C ILE A 130 2.69 6.45 6.27
N ILE A 131 3.96 6.84 6.30
CA ILE A 131 4.31 8.26 6.17
C ILE A 131 4.12 8.80 4.74
N ALA A 132 4.15 7.92 3.74
CA ALA A 132 3.88 8.25 2.34
C ALA A 132 2.46 8.80 2.13
N ASP A 133 1.47 8.26 2.85
CA ASP A 133 0.09 8.76 2.85
C ASP A 133 -0.60 8.47 4.19
N PRO A 134 -0.33 9.29 5.22
CA PRO A 134 -0.84 9.05 6.56
C PRO A 134 -2.35 9.33 6.65
N GLU A 135 -2.89 10.19 5.78
CA GLU A 135 -4.34 10.40 5.69
C GLU A 135 -5.06 9.15 5.17
N ALA A 136 -4.51 8.48 4.15
CA ALA A 136 -5.01 7.19 3.71
C ALA A 136 -4.86 6.11 4.78
N ALA A 137 -3.74 6.11 5.52
CA ALA A 137 -3.54 5.17 6.61
C ALA A 137 -4.55 5.36 7.75
N ALA A 138 -4.74 6.60 8.20
CA ALA A 138 -5.74 6.95 9.22
C ALA A 138 -7.15 6.57 8.75
N PHE A 139 -7.50 6.84 7.50
CA PHE A 139 -8.81 6.47 6.95
C PHE A 139 -9.08 4.95 7.03
N LEU A 140 -8.08 4.10 6.81
CA LEU A 140 -8.27 2.64 6.92
C LEU A 140 -8.25 2.15 8.37
N CYS A 141 -7.32 2.66 9.18
CA CYS A 141 -7.13 2.19 10.56
C CYS A 141 -8.23 2.67 11.52
N ASP A 142 -8.85 3.82 11.26
CA ASP A 142 -9.92 4.37 12.11
C ASP A 142 -11.32 3.90 11.68
N ASP A 143 -11.45 3.19 10.55
CA ASP A 143 -12.73 2.75 10.03
C ASP A 143 -13.22 1.48 10.76
N PRO A 144 -14.39 1.51 11.43
CA PRO A 144 -14.85 0.40 12.28
C PRO A 144 -15.39 -0.80 11.49
N VAL A 145 -15.52 -0.70 10.17
CA VAL A 145 -15.91 -1.82 9.30
C VAL A 145 -14.67 -2.54 8.76
N ILE A 146 -13.56 -1.80 8.61
CA ILE A 146 -12.29 -2.33 8.07
C ILE A 146 -11.37 -2.84 9.19
N SER A 147 -11.28 -2.09 10.31
CA SER A 147 -10.47 -2.42 11.50
C SER A 147 -11.15 -3.45 12.41
#